data_AF-A0A5N5QTS9-F1
#
_entry.id   AF-A0A5N5QTS9-F1
#
_cell.length_a   1.000
_cell.length_b   1.000
_cell.length_c   1.000
_cell.angle_alpha   90.00
_cell.angle_beta   90.00
_cell.angle_gamma   90.00
#
_symmetry.space_group_name_H-M   'P 1'
#
loop_
_entity.id
_entity.type
_entity.pdbx_description
1 polymer ?
#
loop_
_entity_poly.entity_id
_entity_poly.type
_entity_poly.pdbx_seq_one_letter_code
_entity_poly.pdbx_strand_id
1 'polypeptide(L)'
;MSIRQFLDDLGVAYESGVPSPILCDNQAAIESVHNPTHKTRAKHIDIAFNFIRDEIHEGTISVSYVPTNDNLADVLTKPLNTIKHHRLGGSILVLLYLINGLFAIDAFNFFILYGSISLVDFVTLDVMGNPSSLVSTNQCCTTIVRQPLLASLVFQLRIELKPEPWLDSDWNPPSSVITPIGTMLHQLPNLIGLELQVLGAPLTRILSDCPFSLRTFSCDTCDPRPLHQFFTEQPELTELHLVGPTQPVGSFFLNHHHAVNLRKVSGTLDVVASIVGGRPIEEIKIVDVFLNTEMLRTRINFLAASISTIKVFRVVTLICQSSMIEVIAKHLPEIEVLGLHVQAPSDPHISYVNLLDSMAPIIAMLPCLEKLDVCGTDEYEHELWLEHLTQEQQLLQTWSSMSNILSYVRFPTGAEWLRHNGAWTYIHTTSNLDKVEL
;
A
#
# COMPACT_ATOMS: atom_id res chain seq x y z
N MET A 1 -31.88 13.78 -21.38
CA MET A 1 -30.87 14.72 -20.85
C MET A 1 -29.68 14.64 -21.78
N SER A 2 -29.31 15.74 -22.43
CA SER A 2 -28.15 15.74 -23.35
C SER A 2 -26.86 15.65 -22.53
N ILE A 3 -25.82 15.00 -23.09
CA ILE A 3 -24.49 14.95 -22.45
C ILE A 3 -23.94 16.36 -22.20
N ARG A 4 -24.28 17.34 -23.04
CA ARG A 4 -23.93 18.75 -22.84
C ARG A 4 -24.57 19.36 -21.60
N GLN A 5 -25.88 19.11 -21.41
CA GLN A 5 -26.57 19.55 -20.19
C GLN A 5 -25.98 18.92 -18.94
N PHE A 6 -25.63 17.64 -19.00
CA PHE A 6 -24.96 16.95 -17.90
C PHE A 6 -23.57 17.56 -17.60
N LEU A 7 -22.81 17.92 -18.63
CA LEU A 7 -21.52 18.59 -18.48
C LEU A 7 -21.67 20.02 -17.93
N ASP A 8 -22.70 20.76 -18.35
CA ASP A 8 -23.06 22.07 -17.82
C ASP A 8 -23.41 21.97 -16.32
N ASP A 9 -24.20 20.96 -15.93
CA ASP A 9 -24.55 20.69 -14.53
C ASP A 9 -23.31 20.32 -13.69
N LEU A 10 -22.27 19.74 -14.30
CA LEU A 10 -20.98 19.43 -13.68
C LEU A 10 -19.98 20.61 -13.71
N GLY A 11 -20.33 21.74 -14.34
CA GLY A 11 -19.44 22.90 -14.48
C GLY A 11 -18.27 22.70 -15.44
N VAL A 12 -18.36 21.72 -16.34
CA VAL A 12 -17.32 21.44 -17.36
C VAL A 12 -17.57 22.32 -18.58
N ALA A 13 -16.67 23.27 -18.83
CA ALA A 13 -16.74 24.12 -20.01
C ALA A 13 -16.44 23.34 -21.29
N TYR A 14 -17.26 23.52 -22.32
CA TYR A 14 -17.00 23.02 -23.68
C TYR A 14 -17.15 24.15 -24.69
N GLU A 15 -16.44 24.06 -25.81
CA GLU A 15 -16.48 25.09 -26.85
C GLU A 15 -17.85 25.14 -27.53
N SER A 16 -18.55 26.27 -27.35
CA SER A 16 -19.82 26.52 -28.00
C SER A 16 -19.61 26.70 -29.51
N GLY A 17 -20.34 25.91 -30.32
CA GLY A 17 -20.23 25.93 -31.78
C GLY A 17 -19.38 24.82 -32.40
N VAL A 18 -18.72 23.98 -31.59
CA VAL A 18 -18.04 22.77 -32.08
C VAL A 18 -19.00 21.56 -31.99
N PRO A 19 -19.20 20.77 -33.07
CA PRO A 19 -20.00 19.55 -33.00
C PRO A 19 -19.40 18.56 -32.00
N SER A 20 -20.22 17.98 -31.12
CA SER A 20 -19.73 16.99 -30.16
C SER A 20 -19.34 15.69 -30.87
N PRO A 21 -18.08 15.23 -30.77
CA PRO A 21 -17.65 14.01 -31.44
C PRO A 21 -18.18 12.77 -30.71
N ILE A 22 -18.85 11.90 -31.45
CA ILE A 22 -19.30 10.58 -31.03
C ILE A 22 -18.41 9.55 -31.73
N LEU A 23 -17.59 8.86 -30.95
CA LEU A 23 -16.75 7.78 -31.44
C LEU A 23 -17.56 6.48 -31.47
N CYS A 24 -17.62 5.83 -32.62
CA CYS A 24 -18.36 4.57 -32.81
C CYS A 24 -17.45 3.51 -33.44
N ASP A 25 -17.50 2.29 -32.94
CA ASP A 25 -16.75 1.15 -33.47
C ASP A 25 -17.53 0.34 -34.52
N ASN A 26 -18.82 0.62 -34.69
CA ASN A 26 -19.67 -0.04 -35.65
C ASN A 26 -19.77 0.76 -36.96
N GLN A 27 -18.93 0.40 -37.93
CA GLN A 27 -18.89 1.06 -39.24
C GLN A 27 -20.24 1.02 -39.97
N ALA A 28 -21.00 -0.07 -39.86
CA ALA A 28 -22.32 -0.17 -40.48
C ALA A 28 -23.31 0.85 -39.87
N ALA A 29 -23.19 1.16 -38.58
CA ALA A 29 -24.00 2.19 -37.94
C ALA A 29 -23.60 3.60 -38.42
N ILE A 30 -22.31 3.87 -38.56
CA ILE A 30 -21.79 5.15 -39.09
C ILE A 30 -22.26 5.35 -40.54
N GLU A 31 -22.08 4.35 -41.40
CA GLU A 31 -22.52 4.39 -42.79
C GLU A 31 -24.02 4.57 -42.92
N SER A 32 -24.80 3.91 -42.06
CA SER A 32 -26.26 4.06 -42.07
C SER A 32 -26.65 5.51 -41.84
N VAL A 33 -26.01 6.20 -40.88
CA VAL A 33 -26.36 7.58 -40.53
C VAL A 33 -26.04 8.57 -41.66
N HIS A 34 -25.01 8.29 -42.46
CA HIS A 34 -24.63 9.12 -43.60
C HIS A 34 -25.35 8.75 -44.91
N ASN A 35 -25.73 7.48 -45.10
CA ASN A 35 -26.37 6.96 -46.30
C ASN A 35 -27.75 6.34 -46.00
N PRO A 36 -28.86 7.04 -46.30
CA PRO A 36 -30.21 6.64 -45.89
C PRO A 36 -30.82 5.49 -46.71
N THR A 37 -30.02 4.70 -47.43
CA THR A 37 -30.48 3.64 -48.33
C THR A 37 -31.07 2.43 -47.61
N HIS A 38 -30.84 2.29 -46.30
CA HIS A 38 -31.33 1.17 -45.50
C HIS A 38 -32.45 1.60 -44.54
N LYS A 39 -33.72 1.38 -44.94
CA LYS A 39 -34.85 1.46 -44.02
C LYS A 39 -34.89 0.22 -43.14
N THR A 40 -34.77 0.40 -41.84
CA THR A 40 -34.98 -0.68 -40.86
C THR A 40 -36.48 -0.90 -40.70
N ARG A 41 -36.94 -2.12 -40.35
CA ARG A 41 -38.37 -2.42 -40.12
C ARG A 41 -38.84 -2.14 -38.68
N ALA A 42 -37.94 -1.66 -37.82
CA ALA A 42 -38.18 -1.45 -36.39
C ALA A 42 -38.35 0.04 -36.07
N LYS A 43 -39.58 0.45 -35.75
CA LYS A 43 -39.97 1.84 -35.49
C LYS A 43 -39.07 2.58 -34.48
N HIS A 44 -38.61 1.89 -33.43
CA HIS A 44 -37.74 2.50 -32.42
C HIS A 44 -36.34 2.83 -32.95
N ILE A 45 -35.83 2.00 -33.88
CA ILE A 45 -34.54 2.24 -34.55
C ILE A 45 -34.70 3.41 -35.53
N ASP A 46 -35.81 3.48 -36.27
CA ASP A 46 -36.07 4.56 -37.23
C ASP A 46 -36.16 5.94 -36.55
N ILE A 47 -36.77 6.02 -35.36
CA ILE A 47 -36.89 7.29 -34.61
C ILE A 47 -35.52 7.77 -34.11
N ALA A 48 -34.74 6.89 -33.47
CA ALA A 48 -33.42 7.23 -32.97
C ALA A 48 -32.46 7.59 -34.13
N PHE A 49 -32.58 6.87 -35.24
CA PHE A 49 -31.81 7.12 -36.45
C PHE A 49 -32.09 8.50 -37.06
N ASN A 50 -33.38 8.86 -37.22
CA ASN A 50 -33.75 10.18 -37.73
C ASN A 50 -33.25 11.29 -36.80
N PHE A 51 -33.40 11.11 -35.48
CA PHE A 51 -32.91 12.06 -34.49
C PHE A 51 -31.39 12.30 -34.58
N ILE A 52 -30.58 11.24 -34.59
CA ILE A 52 -29.11 11.36 -34.70
C ILE A 52 -28.71 12.05 -36.01
N ARG A 53 -29.40 11.73 -37.11
CA ARG A 53 -29.12 12.35 -38.41
C ARG A 53 -29.47 13.83 -38.42
N ASP A 54 -30.60 14.21 -37.82
CA ASP A 54 -31.02 15.61 -37.74
C ASP A 54 -30.01 16.41 -36.91
N GLU A 55 -29.52 15.86 -35.78
CA GLU A 55 -28.46 16.47 -34.95
C GLU A 55 -27.10 16.60 -35.67
N ILE A 56 -26.75 15.66 -36.57
CA ILE A 56 -25.56 15.78 -37.43
C ILE A 56 -25.77 16.86 -38.49
N HIS A 57 -26.96 16.94 -39.06
CA HIS A 57 -27.28 17.93 -40.08
C HIS A 57 -27.31 19.36 -39.51
N GLU A 58 -27.78 19.51 -38.27
CA GLU A 58 -27.74 20.76 -37.51
C GLU A 58 -26.33 21.10 -37.00
N GLY A 59 -25.37 20.19 -37.12
CA GLY A 59 -23.98 20.39 -36.69
C GLY A 59 -23.79 20.31 -35.17
N THR A 60 -24.76 19.77 -34.43
CA THR A 60 -24.68 19.60 -32.97
C THR A 60 -23.73 18.45 -32.61
N ILE A 61 -23.70 17.39 -33.41
CA ILE A 61 -22.85 16.21 -33.19
C ILE A 61 -22.09 15.83 -34.47
N SER A 62 -20.94 15.18 -34.31
CA SER A 62 -20.22 14.53 -35.40
C SER A 62 -19.98 13.07 -35.03
N VAL A 63 -20.01 12.16 -36.00
CA VAL A 63 -19.76 10.73 -35.75
C VAL A 63 -18.49 10.32 -36.48
N SER A 64 -17.57 9.68 -35.76
CA SER A 64 -16.32 9.17 -36.35
C SER A 64 -16.01 7.76 -35.87
N TYR A 65 -15.26 7.04 -36.70
CA TYR A 65 -14.89 5.66 -36.41
C TYR A 65 -13.78 5.59 -35.36
N VAL A 66 -13.93 4.68 -34.39
CA VAL A 66 -12.88 4.27 -33.47
C VAL A 66 -12.68 2.75 -33.55
N PRO A 67 -11.44 2.23 -33.60
CA PRO A 67 -11.21 0.80 -33.51
C PRO A 67 -11.78 0.21 -32.21
N THR A 68 -12.40 -0.98 -32.26
CA THR A 68 -12.96 -1.67 -31.07
C THR A 68 -11.94 -1.88 -29.94
N ASN A 69 -10.65 -1.99 -30.29
CA ASN A 69 -9.61 -2.14 -29.28
C ASN A 69 -9.29 -0.83 -28.54
N ASP A 70 -9.66 0.30 -29.13
CA ASP A 70 -9.35 1.65 -28.65
C ASP A 70 -10.60 2.42 -28.24
N ASN A 71 -11.77 1.76 -28.21
CA ASN A 71 -13.02 2.33 -27.76
C ASN A 71 -13.02 2.49 -26.23
N LEU A 72 -12.80 3.71 -25.75
CA LEU A 72 -12.72 4.03 -24.32
C LEU A 72 -14.03 3.72 -23.57
N ALA A 73 -15.19 3.76 -24.24
CA ALA A 73 -16.48 3.46 -23.63
C ALA A 73 -16.58 2.00 -23.13
N ASP A 74 -15.76 1.10 -23.66
CA ASP A 74 -15.73 -0.30 -23.25
C ASP A 74 -15.33 -0.46 -21.78
N VAL A 75 -14.49 0.45 -21.24
CA VAL A 75 -14.09 0.44 -19.83
C VAL A 75 -15.29 0.56 -18.90
N LEU A 76 -16.30 1.33 -19.31
CA LEU A 76 -17.49 1.62 -18.50
C LEU A 76 -18.65 0.66 -18.76
N THR A 77 -18.63 -0.07 -19.88
CA THR A 77 -19.79 -0.81 -20.38
C THR A 77 -19.56 -2.31 -20.53
N LYS A 78 -18.31 -2.80 -20.49
CA LYS A 78 -17.97 -4.20 -20.73
C LYS A 78 -17.02 -4.75 -19.65
N PRO A 79 -17.11 -6.05 -19.30
CA PRO A 79 -16.11 -6.71 -18.47
C PRO A 79 -14.83 -6.95 -19.31
N LEU A 80 -13.83 -6.10 -19.15
CA LEU A 80 -12.54 -6.19 -19.84
C LEU A 80 -11.52 -7.03 -19.05
N ASN A 81 -10.58 -7.65 -19.75
CA ASN A 81 -9.42 -8.26 -19.10
C ASN A 81 -8.47 -7.18 -18.54
N THR A 82 -7.65 -7.55 -17.56
CA THR A 82 -6.79 -6.63 -16.80
C THR A 82 -5.91 -5.77 -17.71
N ILE A 83 -5.27 -6.36 -18.72
CA ILE A 83 -4.36 -5.66 -19.64
C ILE A 83 -5.11 -4.59 -20.46
N LYS A 84 -6.26 -4.94 -21.05
CA LYS A 84 -7.06 -3.99 -21.86
C LYS A 84 -7.68 -2.91 -20.97
N HIS A 85 -8.11 -3.27 -19.77
CA HIS A 85 -8.65 -2.33 -18.78
C HIS A 85 -7.60 -1.29 -18.37
N HIS A 86 -6.37 -1.70 -18.05
CA HIS A 86 -5.29 -0.76 -17.71
C HIS A 86 -4.94 0.18 -18.86
N ARG A 87 -4.81 -0.36 -20.08
CA ARG A 87 -4.45 0.43 -21.27
C ARG A 87 -5.49 1.52 -21.55
N LEU A 88 -6.77 1.17 -21.54
CA LEU A 88 -7.85 2.12 -21.83
C LEU A 88 -8.17 3.04 -20.64
N GLY A 89 -8.09 2.54 -19.41
CA GLY A 89 -8.28 3.32 -18.19
C GLY A 89 -7.24 4.43 -18.03
N GLY A 90 -5.98 4.14 -18.35
CA GLY A 90 -4.91 5.15 -18.38
C GLY A 90 -5.19 6.29 -19.38
N SER A 91 -5.78 5.98 -20.54
CA SER A 91 -6.15 7.00 -21.53
C SER A 91 -7.31 7.90 -21.08
N ILE A 92 -8.28 7.39 -20.30
CA ILE A 92 -9.38 8.20 -19.74
C ILE A 92 -8.84 9.24 -18.75
N LEU A 93 -7.87 8.85 -17.91
CA LEU A 93 -7.18 9.74 -16.97
C LEU A 93 -6.46 10.89 -17.67
N VAL A 94 -5.74 10.60 -18.77
CA VAL A 94 -5.08 11.63 -19.59
C VAL A 94 -6.10 12.57 -20.25
N LEU A 95 -7.25 12.05 -20.69
CA LEU A 95 -8.29 12.87 -21.30
C LEU A 95 -8.93 13.83 -20.29
N LEU A 96 -9.21 13.37 -19.06
CA LEU A 96 -9.70 14.21 -17.96
C LEU A 96 -8.66 15.27 -17.55
N TYR A 97 -7.37 14.92 -17.61
CA TYR A 97 -6.29 15.86 -17.36
C TYR A 97 -6.26 17.00 -18.40
N LEU A 98 -6.42 16.67 -19.69
CA LEU A 98 -6.45 17.65 -20.78
C LEU A 98 -7.68 18.56 -20.75
N ILE A 99 -8.85 18.05 -20.36
CA ILE A 99 -10.10 18.82 -20.27
C ILE A 99 -10.06 19.86 -19.13
N ASN A 100 -9.33 19.58 -18.04
CA ASN A 100 -9.28 20.47 -16.87
C ASN A 100 -8.21 21.57 -16.94
N GLY A 101 -7.48 21.72 -18.05
CA GLY A 101 -6.61 22.88 -18.30
C GLY A 101 -5.56 23.18 -17.22
N LEU A 102 -5.06 22.17 -16.52
CA LEU A 102 -4.02 22.32 -15.51
C LEU A 102 -2.68 21.82 -16.07
N PHE A 103 -1.75 22.76 -16.22
CA PHE A 103 -0.38 22.56 -16.65
C PHE A 103 0.37 21.53 -15.79
N ALA A 104 1.19 20.72 -16.48
CA ALA A 104 2.36 19.97 -16.02
C ALA A 104 2.34 19.45 -14.57
N ILE A 105 1.84 18.23 -14.39
CA ILE A 105 2.32 17.29 -13.38
C ILE A 105 3.15 16.29 -14.17
N ASP A 106 4.47 16.33 -13.98
CA ASP A 106 5.38 15.43 -14.66
C ASP A 106 4.96 13.97 -14.46
N ALA A 107 4.97 13.24 -15.57
CA ALA A 107 4.41 11.91 -15.75
C ALA A 107 5.25 10.78 -15.14
N PHE A 108 5.75 10.93 -13.91
CA PHE A 108 6.37 9.84 -13.17
C PHE A 108 5.70 9.68 -11.81
N ASN A 109 4.95 8.56 -11.68
CA ASN A 109 4.39 7.95 -10.46
C ASN A 109 2.99 8.33 -9.95
N PHE A 110 2.11 8.95 -10.75
CA PHE A 110 0.70 9.05 -10.37
C PHE A 110 -0.10 7.79 -10.74
N PHE A 111 -0.10 6.79 -9.85
CA PHE A 111 -1.14 5.77 -9.81
C PHE A 111 -2.44 6.39 -9.25
N ILE A 112 -3.16 7.17 -10.07
CA ILE A 112 -4.55 7.52 -9.77
C ILE A 112 -5.41 6.32 -10.19
N LEU A 113 -5.39 5.28 -9.37
CA LEU A 113 -6.56 4.42 -9.23
C LEU A 113 -7.46 5.20 -8.29
N TYR A 114 -8.62 5.67 -8.76
CA TYR A 114 -9.52 6.62 -8.09
C TYR A 114 -9.94 6.31 -6.63
N GLY A 115 -9.44 5.23 -6.01
CA GLY A 115 -9.57 4.92 -4.59
C GLY A 115 -8.31 5.05 -3.73
N SER A 116 -7.12 5.18 -4.31
CA SER A 116 -5.85 5.20 -3.56
C SER A 116 -4.96 6.36 -4.01
N ILE A 117 -4.59 7.22 -3.06
CA ILE A 117 -3.69 8.35 -3.28
C ILE A 117 -2.40 8.10 -2.51
N SER A 118 -1.25 8.24 -3.18
CA SER A 118 0.07 8.20 -2.54
C SER A 118 0.83 9.48 -2.87
N LEU A 119 1.21 10.23 -1.85
CA LEU A 119 1.93 11.49 -1.93
C LEU A 119 3.29 11.31 -1.27
N VAL A 120 4.35 11.65 -1.99
CA VAL A 120 5.72 11.65 -1.47
C VAL A 120 6.35 12.98 -1.85
N ASP A 121 6.63 13.83 -0.87
CA ASP A 121 7.24 15.14 -1.09
C ASP A 121 8.44 15.33 -0.15
N PHE A 122 9.46 16.03 -0.65
CA PHE A 122 10.51 16.57 0.21
C PHE A 122 10.04 17.91 0.77
N VAL A 123 10.32 18.18 2.04
CA VAL A 123 9.95 19.46 2.65
C VAL A 123 11.16 20.40 2.62
N THR A 124 11.07 21.50 1.88
CA THR A 124 12.05 22.59 1.89
C THR A 124 11.34 23.88 2.26
N LEU A 125 11.92 24.62 3.20
CA LEU A 125 11.33 25.86 3.71
C LEU A 125 12.03 27.07 3.07
N ASP A 126 11.25 28.05 2.62
CA ASP A 126 11.79 29.33 2.20
C ASP A 126 12.30 30.14 3.43
N VAL A 127 12.89 31.31 3.18
CA VAL A 127 13.42 32.20 4.22
C VAL A 127 12.35 32.63 5.24
N MET A 128 11.07 32.53 4.87
CA MET A 128 9.92 32.88 5.70
C MET A 128 9.30 31.66 6.41
N GLY A 129 9.85 30.45 6.22
CA GLY A 129 9.34 29.22 6.81
C GLY A 129 8.15 28.60 6.08
N ASN A 130 7.86 29.01 4.85
CA ASN A 130 6.83 28.40 4.02
C ASN A 130 7.39 27.24 3.21
N PRO A 131 6.61 26.16 3.00
CA PRO A 131 7.04 25.06 2.17
C PRO A 131 7.09 25.48 0.70
N SER A 132 8.29 25.45 0.12
CA SER A 132 8.51 25.77 -1.30
C SER A 132 8.45 24.55 -2.22
N SER A 133 8.58 23.33 -1.66
CA SER A 133 8.66 22.07 -2.40
C SER A 133 7.49 21.09 -2.21
N LEU A 134 6.52 21.36 -1.32
CA LEU A 134 5.32 20.52 -1.13
C LEU A 134 4.30 20.71 -2.26
N VAL A 135 4.74 20.56 -3.51
CA VAL A 135 3.90 20.83 -4.68
C VAL A 135 2.78 19.80 -4.76
N SER A 136 3.10 18.50 -4.70
CA SER A 136 2.13 17.41 -4.86
C SER A 136 1.10 17.40 -3.74
N THR A 137 1.55 17.52 -2.49
CA THR A 137 0.69 17.53 -1.31
C THR A 137 -0.21 18.76 -1.28
N ASN A 138 0.32 19.96 -1.54
CA ASN A 138 -0.52 21.17 -1.57
C ASN A 138 -1.53 21.15 -2.72
N GLN A 139 -1.15 20.66 -3.90
CA GLN A 139 -2.07 20.49 -5.03
C GLN A 139 -3.17 19.49 -4.70
N CYS A 140 -2.83 18.36 -4.08
CA CYS A 140 -3.81 17.35 -3.67
C CYS A 140 -4.79 17.92 -2.63
N CYS A 141 -4.27 18.53 -1.55
CA CYS A 141 -5.07 19.16 -0.51
C CYS A 141 -6.04 20.21 -1.10
N THR A 142 -5.54 21.09 -1.96
CA THR A 142 -6.38 22.13 -2.59
C THR A 142 -7.43 21.55 -3.53
N THR A 143 -7.11 20.48 -4.26
CA THR A 143 -8.04 19.81 -5.17
C THR A 143 -9.18 19.13 -4.41
N ILE A 144 -8.86 18.36 -3.37
CA ILE A 144 -9.85 17.65 -2.55
C ILE A 144 -10.79 18.65 -1.85
N VAL A 145 -10.25 19.72 -1.30
CA VAL A 145 -11.07 20.77 -0.63
C VAL A 145 -11.96 21.50 -1.63
N ARG A 146 -11.52 21.71 -2.88
CA ARG A 146 -12.32 22.36 -3.93
C ARG A 146 -13.36 21.44 -4.57
N GLN A 147 -13.16 20.13 -4.53
CA GLN A 147 -14.00 19.15 -5.22
C GLN A 147 -14.46 18.03 -4.28
N PRO A 148 -15.50 18.27 -3.45
CA PRO A 148 -15.98 17.29 -2.45
C PRO A 148 -16.42 15.94 -3.03
N LEU A 149 -16.88 15.92 -4.29
CA LEU A 149 -17.27 14.68 -4.97
C LEU A 149 -16.07 13.74 -5.18
N LEU A 150 -14.88 14.29 -5.51
CA LEU A 150 -13.66 13.48 -5.60
C LEU A 150 -13.22 12.95 -4.25
N ALA A 151 -13.40 13.75 -3.20
CA ALA A 151 -13.03 13.38 -1.84
C ALA A 151 -13.77 12.11 -1.37
N SER A 152 -15.03 11.92 -1.82
CA SER A 152 -15.82 10.71 -1.54
C SER A 152 -15.32 9.44 -2.23
N LEU A 153 -14.45 9.56 -3.25
CA LEU A 153 -13.91 8.41 -3.98
C LEU A 153 -12.63 7.87 -3.33
N VAL A 154 -12.00 8.61 -2.43
CA VAL A 154 -10.72 8.23 -1.81
C VAL A 154 -10.96 7.25 -0.66
N PHE A 155 -10.41 6.04 -0.78
CA PHE A 155 -10.49 4.97 0.21
C PHE A 155 -9.15 4.69 0.90
N GLN A 156 -8.03 5.03 0.26
CA GLN A 156 -6.68 4.85 0.78
C GLN A 156 -5.87 6.12 0.55
N LEU A 157 -5.15 6.57 1.57
CA LEU A 157 -4.28 7.73 1.49
C LEU A 157 -2.94 7.44 2.15
N ARG A 158 -1.86 7.65 1.42
CA ARG A 158 -0.48 7.61 1.91
C ARG A 158 0.14 8.98 1.73
N ILE A 159 0.70 9.54 2.79
CA ILE A 159 1.46 10.79 2.77
C ILE A 159 2.82 10.52 3.39
N GLU A 160 3.88 10.75 2.63
CA GLU A 160 5.26 10.65 3.06
C GLU A 160 5.96 12.00 2.86
N LEU A 161 6.28 12.65 3.97
CA LEU A 161 6.97 13.93 4.00
C LEU A 161 8.42 13.69 4.42
N LYS A 162 9.32 13.76 3.45
CA LYS A 162 10.74 13.53 3.68
C LYS A 162 11.40 14.80 4.16
N PRO A 163 12.10 14.73 5.30
CA PRO A 163 12.96 15.81 5.68
C PRO A 163 14.13 15.93 4.70
N GLU A 164 14.47 17.17 4.35
CA GLU A 164 15.74 17.61 3.81
C GLU A 164 16.92 16.93 4.58
N PRO A 165 17.90 16.26 3.93
CA PRO A 165 18.81 15.30 4.56
C PRO A 165 19.70 15.84 5.70
N TRP A 166 19.87 17.15 5.78
CA TRP A 166 20.69 17.81 6.80
C TRP A 166 19.87 18.36 7.98
N LEU A 167 18.54 18.25 7.96
CA LEU A 167 17.75 18.62 9.12
C LEU A 167 17.85 17.54 10.22
N ASP A 168 17.99 18.05 11.44
CA ASP A 168 18.24 17.26 12.65
C ASP A 168 17.08 16.30 12.98
N SER A 169 17.38 15.27 13.77
CA SER A 169 16.44 14.22 14.19
C SER A 169 15.21 14.71 14.98
N ASP A 170 15.21 15.97 15.40
CA ASP A 170 14.13 16.64 16.16
C ASP A 170 13.25 17.58 15.30
N TRP A 171 13.26 17.42 13.98
CA TRP A 171 12.43 18.26 13.12
C TRP A 171 10.93 18.04 13.34
N ASN A 172 10.24 19.13 13.71
CA ASN A 172 8.78 19.24 13.63
C ASN A 172 8.32 20.07 12.40
N PRO A 173 7.46 19.53 11.52
CA PRO A 173 6.96 20.26 10.37
C PRO A 173 6.13 21.48 10.80
N PRO A 174 6.28 22.64 10.12
CA PRO A 174 5.57 23.85 10.50
C PRO A 174 4.07 23.73 10.24
N SER A 175 3.28 24.58 10.92
CA SER A 175 1.81 24.55 10.79
C SER A 175 1.33 24.79 9.36
N SER A 176 2.12 25.49 8.53
CA SER A 176 1.87 25.69 7.10
C SER A 176 1.85 24.39 6.30
N VAL A 177 2.55 23.36 6.76
CA VAL A 177 2.58 22.01 6.14
C VAL A 177 1.46 21.12 6.69
N ILE A 178 1.23 21.19 8.01
CA ILE A 178 0.31 20.28 8.71
C ILE A 178 -1.17 20.66 8.50
N THR A 179 -1.49 21.96 8.55
CA THR A 179 -2.88 22.44 8.51
C THR A 179 -3.61 22.05 7.21
N PRO A 180 -3.01 22.16 6.01
CA PRO A 180 -3.64 21.69 4.79
C PRO A 180 -3.98 20.20 4.81
N ILE A 181 -3.10 19.37 5.37
CA ILE A 181 -3.31 17.91 5.48
C ILE A 181 -4.50 17.61 6.38
N GLY A 182 -4.55 18.20 7.58
CA GLY A 182 -5.71 18.02 8.48
C GLY A 182 -7.01 18.49 7.84
N THR A 183 -6.99 19.66 7.18
CA THR A 183 -8.17 20.19 6.46
C THR A 183 -8.66 19.25 5.37
N MET A 184 -7.74 18.65 4.62
CA MET A 184 -8.05 17.67 3.59
C MET A 184 -8.67 16.41 4.19
N LEU A 185 -8.10 15.86 5.29
CA LEU A 185 -8.61 14.66 5.95
C LEU A 185 -10.07 14.81 6.41
N HIS A 186 -10.46 15.99 6.87
CA HIS A 186 -11.87 16.29 7.22
C HIS A 186 -12.84 16.21 6.03
N GLN A 187 -12.35 16.21 4.80
CA GLN A 187 -13.19 16.10 3.59
C GLN A 187 -13.30 14.66 3.06
N LEU A 188 -12.67 13.66 3.71
CA LEU A 188 -12.57 12.29 3.20
C LEU A 188 -13.47 11.31 3.98
N PRO A 189 -14.80 11.30 3.78
CA PRO A 189 -15.72 10.50 4.60
C PRO A 189 -15.56 8.99 4.43
N ASN A 190 -15.06 8.55 3.26
CA ASN A 190 -14.97 7.13 2.90
C ASN A 190 -13.55 6.57 3.07
N LEU A 191 -12.67 7.28 3.77
CA LEU A 191 -11.29 6.82 3.98
C LEU A 191 -11.28 5.56 4.85
N ILE A 192 -10.70 4.50 4.32
CA ILE A 192 -10.59 3.18 5.00
C ILE A 192 -9.15 2.92 5.43
N GLY A 193 -8.17 3.46 4.72
CA GLY A 193 -6.76 3.28 5.05
C GLY A 193 -5.98 4.58 5.00
N LEU A 194 -5.15 4.79 6.01
CA LEU A 194 -4.35 5.99 6.15
C LEU A 194 -2.92 5.63 6.59
N GLU A 195 -1.94 6.05 5.80
CA GLU A 195 -0.52 5.98 6.13
C GLU A 195 0.05 7.40 6.18
N LEU A 196 0.53 7.80 7.36
CA LEU A 196 1.15 9.10 7.62
C LEU A 196 2.61 8.89 8.01
N GLN A 197 3.51 9.19 7.08
CA GLN A 197 4.95 9.28 7.31
C GLN A 197 5.35 10.76 7.42
N VAL A 198 5.06 11.38 8.57
CA VAL A 198 5.25 12.80 8.86
C VAL A 198 5.95 12.98 10.20
N LEU A 199 7.22 12.56 10.25
CA LEU A 199 8.08 12.61 11.43
C LEU A 199 7.99 13.96 12.18
N GLY A 200 7.82 13.89 13.50
CA GLY A 200 7.73 15.05 14.40
C GLY A 200 6.39 15.83 14.36
N ALA A 201 5.44 15.48 13.48
CA ALA A 201 4.17 16.20 13.45
C ALA A 201 3.32 15.96 14.72
N PRO A 202 2.72 17.01 15.31
CA PRO A 202 1.67 16.84 16.31
C PRO A 202 0.43 16.20 15.67
N LEU A 203 0.33 14.88 15.74
CA LEU A 203 -0.72 14.07 15.10
C LEU A 203 -2.14 14.46 15.53
N THR A 204 -2.32 14.97 16.75
CA THR A 204 -3.62 15.48 17.21
C THR A 204 -4.13 16.65 16.37
N ARG A 205 -3.26 17.44 15.73
CA ARG A 205 -3.68 18.52 14.82
C ARG A 205 -4.08 18.00 13.44
N ILE A 206 -3.68 16.78 13.09
CA ILE A 206 -3.97 16.15 11.80
C ILE A 206 -5.22 15.28 11.91
N LEU A 207 -5.35 14.54 13.02
CA LEU A 207 -6.30 13.43 13.18
C LEU A 207 -7.48 13.74 14.10
N SER A 208 -7.59 14.95 14.66
CA SER A 208 -8.76 15.34 15.47
C SER A 208 -10.03 15.42 14.61
N ASP A 209 -11.17 14.94 15.12
CA ASP A 209 -12.51 15.15 14.55
C ASP A 209 -12.67 14.73 13.06
N CYS A 210 -11.98 13.66 12.65
CA CYS A 210 -12.04 13.14 11.28
C CYS A 210 -13.35 12.35 11.02
N PRO A 211 -13.98 12.47 9.83
CA PRO A 211 -15.30 11.89 9.55
C PRO A 211 -15.27 10.39 9.20
N PHE A 212 -14.10 9.75 9.23
CA PHE A 212 -13.88 8.41 8.71
C PHE A 212 -13.60 7.38 9.81
N SER A 213 -13.85 6.11 9.47
CA SER A 213 -13.50 4.95 10.30
C SER A 213 -12.55 4.03 9.54
N LEU A 214 -11.29 4.05 9.94
CA LEU A 214 -10.20 3.31 9.33
C LEU A 214 -10.26 1.82 9.69
N ARG A 215 -9.90 0.99 8.71
CA ARG A 215 -9.53 -0.41 8.90
C ARG A 215 -8.03 -0.60 9.01
N THR A 216 -7.26 0.23 8.30
CA THR A 216 -5.80 0.21 8.31
C THR A 216 -5.25 1.59 8.68
N PHE A 217 -4.36 1.64 9.67
CA PHE A 217 -3.69 2.88 10.07
C PHE A 217 -2.19 2.64 10.25
N SER A 218 -1.37 3.46 9.60
CA SER A 218 0.08 3.44 9.72
C SER A 218 0.59 4.84 10.03
N CYS A 219 1.48 4.98 11.00
CA CYS A 219 2.10 6.25 11.33
C CYS A 219 3.52 6.09 11.87
N ASP A 220 4.43 6.98 11.45
CA ASP A 220 5.71 7.23 12.11
C ASP A 220 5.52 8.28 13.22
N THR A 221 5.61 7.85 14.48
CA THR A 221 5.41 8.78 15.59
C THR A 221 6.46 8.59 16.65
N CYS A 222 7.06 9.70 17.05
CA CYS A 222 7.96 9.75 18.20
C CYS A 222 7.19 9.65 19.54
N ASP A 223 5.86 9.80 19.54
CA ASP A 223 5.06 9.66 20.75
C ASP A 223 3.63 9.21 20.42
N PRO A 224 3.25 7.94 20.70
CA PRO A 224 1.91 7.45 20.43
C PRO A 224 0.85 7.89 21.44
N ARG A 225 1.21 8.51 22.58
CA ARG A 225 0.24 8.92 23.63
C ARG A 225 -0.90 9.80 23.13
N PRO A 226 -0.68 10.79 22.25
CA PRO A 226 -1.74 11.66 21.73
C PRO A 226 -2.76 10.92 20.84
N LEU A 227 -2.43 9.72 20.34
CA LEU A 227 -3.32 8.91 19.51
C LEU A 227 -4.39 8.17 20.32
N HIS A 228 -4.33 8.19 21.66
CA HIS A 228 -5.29 7.46 22.49
C HIS A 228 -6.74 7.88 22.19
N GLN A 229 -7.02 9.19 22.09
CA GLN A 229 -8.35 9.69 21.74
C GLN A 229 -8.76 9.26 20.33
N PHE A 230 -7.86 9.41 19.36
CA PHE A 230 -8.10 8.99 17.98
C PHE A 230 -8.52 7.51 17.91
N PHE A 231 -7.83 6.59 18.60
CA PHE A 231 -8.21 5.18 18.59
C PHE A 231 -9.57 4.87 19.25
N THR A 232 -10.08 5.74 20.11
CA THR A 232 -11.45 5.57 20.66
C THR A 232 -12.53 5.80 19.60
N GLU A 233 -12.20 6.58 18.56
CA GLU A 233 -13.09 6.95 17.46
C GLU A 233 -12.98 5.98 16.27
N GLN A 234 -12.16 4.92 16.38
CA GLN A 234 -11.86 3.98 15.29
C GLN A 234 -12.27 2.53 15.63
N PRO A 235 -13.58 2.20 15.67
CA PRO A 235 -14.06 0.87 16.05
C PRO A 235 -13.80 -0.22 15.00
N GLU A 236 -13.66 0.16 13.72
CA GLU A 236 -13.44 -0.74 12.59
C GLU A 236 -11.95 -1.07 12.36
N LEU A 237 -11.05 -0.58 13.20
CA LEU A 237 -9.61 -0.73 13.01
C LEU A 237 -9.17 -2.18 13.19
N THR A 238 -8.64 -2.77 12.13
CA THR A 238 -8.16 -4.16 12.09
C THR A 238 -6.64 -4.27 11.99
N GLU A 239 -5.98 -3.26 11.42
CA GLU A 239 -4.53 -3.26 11.22
C GLU A 239 -3.93 -1.94 11.70
N LEU A 240 -2.90 -2.03 12.55
CA LEU A 240 -2.23 -0.88 13.14
C LEU A 240 -0.71 -1.01 13.01
N HIS A 241 -0.08 -0.01 12.40
CA HIS A 241 1.36 0.07 12.23
C HIS A 241 1.89 1.36 12.85
N LEU A 242 2.61 1.28 13.96
CA LEU A 242 3.18 2.43 14.66
C LEU A 242 4.70 2.30 14.71
N VAL A 243 5.39 3.06 13.88
CA VAL A 243 6.85 3.16 13.97
C VAL A 243 7.17 4.17 15.06
N GLY A 244 7.52 3.64 16.24
CA GLY A 244 7.86 4.44 17.43
C GLY A 244 9.26 5.06 17.36
N PRO A 245 9.61 5.96 18.29
CA PRO A 245 10.98 6.45 18.41
C PRO A 245 11.91 5.30 18.87
N THR A 246 13.20 5.47 18.61
CA THR A 246 14.28 4.58 19.05
C THR A 246 14.49 4.54 20.56
N GLN A 247 13.81 5.42 21.32
CA GLN A 247 13.90 5.51 22.77
C GLN A 247 12.62 4.99 23.45
N PRO A 248 12.72 4.32 24.61
CA PRO A 248 11.56 3.81 25.33
C PRO A 248 10.65 4.96 25.74
N VAL A 249 9.52 5.10 25.05
CA VAL A 249 8.46 6.03 25.46
C VAL A 249 7.91 5.49 26.78
N GLY A 250 8.04 6.26 27.87
CA GLY A 250 7.48 5.87 29.17
C GLY A 250 6.03 5.40 29.02
N SER A 251 5.64 4.38 29.79
CA SER A 251 4.43 3.55 29.67
C SER A 251 3.32 4.10 28.74
N PHE A 252 3.47 3.94 27.43
CA PHE A 252 2.32 4.02 26.54
C PHE A 252 1.50 2.75 26.79
N PHE A 253 0.20 2.87 27.06
CA PHE A 253 -0.70 1.73 27.20
C PHE A 253 -2.01 2.08 26.49
N LEU A 254 -2.37 1.29 25.48
CA LEU A 254 -3.65 1.46 24.80
C LEU A 254 -4.68 0.57 25.48
N ASN A 255 -5.63 1.19 26.19
CA ASN A 255 -6.69 0.47 26.90
C ASN A 255 -7.38 -0.54 25.98
N HIS A 256 -7.43 -1.82 26.40
CA HIS A 256 -7.97 -2.95 25.65
C HIS A 256 -9.43 -2.79 25.19
N HIS A 257 -10.18 -1.82 25.75
CA HIS A 257 -11.52 -1.45 25.26
C HIS A 257 -11.52 -0.65 23.95
N HIS A 258 -10.37 -0.14 23.51
CA HIS A 258 -10.22 0.60 22.24
C HIS A 258 -9.58 -0.28 21.17
N ALA A 259 -9.98 -0.08 19.91
CA ALA A 259 -9.51 -0.86 18.76
C ALA A 259 -9.64 -2.39 19.01
N VAL A 260 -10.81 -2.81 19.49
CA VAL A 260 -11.11 -4.20 19.91
C VAL A 260 -11.04 -5.21 18.76
N ASN A 261 -11.15 -4.73 17.53
CA ASN A 261 -11.14 -5.55 16.32
C ASN A 261 -9.75 -5.71 15.70
N LEU A 262 -8.69 -5.18 16.33
CA LEU A 262 -7.33 -5.34 15.85
C LEU A 262 -6.99 -6.83 15.68
N ARG A 263 -6.44 -7.15 14.51
CA ARG A 263 -5.93 -8.47 14.13
C ARG A 263 -4.44 -8.42 13.83
N LYS A 264 -3.95 -7.29 13.33
CA LYS A 264 -2.55 -7.10 12.94
C LYS A 264 -1.96 -5.89 13.62
N VAL A 265 -0.78 -6.03 14.21
CA VAL A 265 -0.05 -4.94 14.86
C VAL A 265 1.41 -4.95 14.45
N SER A 266 1.95 -3.77 14.15
CA SER A 266 3.35 -3.57 13.83
C SER A 266 3.95 -2.37 14.56
N GLY A 267 5.22 -2.45 14.96
CA GLY A 267 5.92 -1.35 15.61
C GLY A 267 7.15 -1.80 16.42
N THR A 268 7.68 -0.93 17.27
CA THR A 268 8.75 -1.31 18.21
C THR A 268 8.23 -2.29 19.26
N LEU A 269 9.11 -3.07 19.90
CA LEU A 269 8.68 -4.11 20.85
C LEU A 269 7.81 -3.54 21.98
N ASP A 270 8.21 -2.40 22.56
CA ASP A 270 7.48 -1.78 23.66
C ASP A 270 6.09 -1.28 23.21
N VAL A 271 5.96 -0.71 22.01
CA VAL A 271 4.66 -0.26 21.48
C VAL A 271 3.73 -1.44 21.22
N VAL A 272 4.23 -2.50 20.59
CA VAL A 272 3.45 -3.71 20.31
C VAL A 272 3.00 -4.37 21.62
N ALA A 273 3.91 -4.53 22.59
CA ALA A 273 3.60 -5.13 23.89
C ALA A 273 2.49 -4.37 24.64
N SER A 274 2.43 -3.05 24.48
CA SER A 274 1.39 -2.21 25.07
C SER A 274 0.02 -2.28 24.38
N ILE A 275 -0.07 -2.89 23.21
CA ILE A 275 -1.30 -2.98 22.40
C ILE A 275 -1.85 -4.41 22.38
N VAL A 276 -1.02 -5.45 22.41
CA VAL A 276 -1.52 -6.82 22.15
C VAL A 276 -2.48 -7.34 23.23
N GLY A 277 -2.23 -7.03 24.51
CA GLY A 277 -2.96 -7.62 25.63
C GLY A 277 -4.48 -7.42 25.56
N GLY A 278 -5.24 -8.52 25.62
CA GLY A 278 -6.70 -8.51 25.64
C GLY A 278 -7.39 -8.27 24.29
N ARG A 279 -6.63 -8.28 23.18
CA ARG A 279 -7.14 -8.13 21.81
C ARG A 279 -6.90 -9.39 20.97
N PRO A 280 -7.71 -9.66 19.92
CA PRO A 280 -7.56 -10.84 19.08
C PRO A 280 -6.47 -10.62 18.01
N ILE A 281 -5.22 -10.41 18.43
CA ILE A 281 -4.10 -10.26 17.51
C ILE A 281 -3.65 -11.63 16.96
N GLU A 282 -3.61 -11.75 15.64
CA GLU A 282 -3.18 -12.93 14.89
C GLU A 282 -1.82 -12.70 14.20
N GLU A 283 -1.45 -11.44 13.94
CA GLU A 283 -0.21 -11.07 13.25
C GLU A 283 0.54 -9.97 14.00
N ILE A 284 1.82 -10.22 14.29
CA ILE A 284 2.73 -9.28 14.94
C ILE A 284 3.94 -9.05 14.04
N LYS A 285 4.30 -7.78 13.82
CA LYS A 285 5.55 -7.38 13.18
C LYS A 285 6.33 -6.43 14.10
N ILE A 286 7.47 -6.86 14.61
CA ILE A 286 8.36 -6.01 15.39
C ILE A 286 9.35 -5.34 14.45
N VAL A 287 9.40 -4.02 14.45
CA VAL A 287 10.39 -3.20 13.72
C VAL A 287 11.17 -2.42 14.76
N ASP A 288 12.34 -2.92 15.13
CA ASP A 288 13.13 -2.39 16.24
C ASP A 288 14.63 -2.65 16.02
N VAL A 289 15.36 -1.58 15.70
CA VAL A 289 16.79 -1.61 15.37
C VAL A 289 17.63 -2.08 16.56
N PHE A 290 17.19 -1.83 17.79
CA PHE A 290 17.94 -2.10 19.02
C PHE A 290 17.43 -3.32 19.80
N LEU A 291 16.55 -4.11 19.17
CA LEU A 291 15.98 -5.31 19.77
C LEU A 291 17.07 -6.27 20.24
N ASN A 292 16.90 -6.79 21.46
CA ASN A 292 17.77 -7.82 22.03
C ASN A 292 16.97 -8.85 22.83
N THR A 293 17.62 -9.96 23.19
CA THR A 293 17.01 -11.09 23.88
C THR A 293 16.38 -10.72 25.22
N GLU A 294 17.00 -9.85 26.01
CA GLU A 294 16.49 -9.48 27.34
C GLU A 294 15.26 -8.57 27.26
N MET A 295 15.24 -7.65 26.28
CA MET A 295 14.03 -6.90 25.96
C MET A 295 12.91 -7.86 25.59
N LEU A 296 13.16 -8.79 24.67
CA LEU A 296 12.13 -9.73 24.24
C LEU A 296 11.64 -10.61 25.41
N ARG A 297 12.55 -11.17 26.21
CA ARG A 297 12.23 -12.01 27.38
C ARG A 297 11.34 -11.30 28.39
N THR A 298 11.53 -10.01 28.60
CA THR A 298 10.75 -9.23 29.57
C THR A 298 9.38 -8.82 29.04
N ARG A 299 9.18 -8.77 27.71
CA ARG A 299 7.90 -8.36 27.09
C ARG A 299 7.10 -9.49 26.42
N ILE A 300 7.69 -10.66 26.17
CA ILE A 300 7.05 -11.76 25.42
C ILE A 300 5.70 -12.18 26.00
N ASN A 301 5.54 -12.13 27.32
CA ASN A 301 4.28 -12.47 27.99
C ASN A 301 3.14 -11.49 27.64
N PHE A 302 3.46 -10.22 27.35
CA PHE A 302 2.45 -9.27 26.87
C PHE A 302 2.04 -9.56 25.43
N LEU A 303 2.97 -10.04 24.60
CA LEU A 303 2.65 -10.51 23.24
C LEU A 303 1.79 -11.77 23.28
N ALA A 304 2.12 -12.72 24.15
CA ALA A 304 1.34 -13.94 24.35
C ALA A 304 -0.03 -13.69 25.01
N ALA A 305 -0.32 -12.49 25.50
CA ALA A 305 -1.60 -12.12 26.12
C ALA A 305 -2.69 -11.75 25.09
N SER A 306 -2.46 -11.99 23.79
CA SER A 306 -3.50 -11.96 22.76
C SER A 306 -4.60 -12.98 23.08
N ILE A 307 -5.87 -12.64 22.83
CA ILE A 307 -6.99 -13.59 23.02
C ILE A 307 -7.11 -14.59 21.86
N SER A 308 -6.46 -14.32 20.73
CA SER A 308 -6.33 -15.25 19.60
C SER A 308 -4.91 -15.80 19.51
N THR A 309 -4.77 -16.94 18.86
CA THR A 309 -3.46 -17.52 18.56
C THR A 309 -2.70 -16.66 17.55
N ILE A 310 -1.49 -16.25 17.88
CA ILE A 310 -0.61 -15.52 16.95
C ILE A 310 -0.10 -16.52 15.91
N LYS A 311 -0.50 -16.31 14.65
CA LYS A 311 -0.14 -17.14 13.50
C LYS A 311 1.04 -16.59 12.72
N VAL A 312 1.22 -15.27 12.70
CA VAL A 312 2.29 -14.61 11.95
C VAL A 312 3.13 -13.77 12.90
N PHE A 313 4.44 -14.02 12.94
CA PHE A 313 5.39 -13.25 13.73
C PHE A 313 6.57 -12.84 12.87
N ARG A 314 6.76 -11.54 12.67
CA ARG A 314 7.90 -11.00 11.92
C ARG A 314 8.74 -10.09 12.78
N VAL A 315 10.04 -10.12 12.60
CA VAL A 315 11.01 -9.25 13.27
C VAL A 315 11.86 -8.58 12.21
N VAL A 316 12.05 -7.27 12.34
CA VAL A 316 12.98 -6.47 11.56
C VAL A 316 13.91 -5.79 12.57
N THR A 317 15.20 -6.13 12.55
CA THR A 317 16.19 -5.64 13.52
C THR A 317 17.60 -5.63 12.93
N LEU A 318 18.56 -4.93 13.56
CA LEU A 318 19.93 -4.89 13.09
C LEU A 318 20.68 -6.21 13.33
N ILE A 319 20.38 -6.91 14.43
CA ILE A 319 21.03 -8.16 14.80
C ILE A 319 19.97 -9.12 15.33
N CYS A 320 19.92 -10.33 14.78
CA CYS A 320 19.09 -11.40 15.31
C CYS A 320 19.96 -12.51 15.88
N GLN A 321 19.81 -12.81 17.17
CA GLN A 321 20.51 -13.91 17.84
C GLN A 321 19.59 -15.12 17.96
N SER A 322 20.15 -16.34 17.94
CA SER A 322 19.41 -17.58 18.14
C SER A 322 18.54 -17.57 19.40
N SER A 323 19.07 -17.01 20.49
CA SER A 323 18.35 -16.87 21.77
C SER A 323 17.08 -16.01 21.70
N MET A 324 17.00 -15.05 20.76
CA MET A 324 15.77 -14.29 20.52
C MET A 324 14.68 -15.19 19.94
N ILE A 325 15.06 -16.00 18.96
CA ILE A 325 14.16 -16.90 18.26
C ILE A 325 13.71 -18.04 19.19
N GLU A 326 14.60 -18.55 20.05
CA GLU A 326 14.24 -19.50 21.11
C GLU A 326 13.19 -18.92 22.07
N VAL A 327 13.32 -17.66 22.47
CA VAL A 327 12.32 -16.98 23.32
C VAL A 327 10.98 -16.90 22.60
N ILE A 328 10.95 -16.59 21.30
CA ILE A 328 9.73 -16.55 20.48
C ILE A 328 9.10 -17.95 20.43
N ALA A 329 9.86 -18.95 19.99
CA ALA A 329 9.38 -20.32 19.81
C ALA A 329 8.83 -20.92 21.11
N LYS A 330 9.46 -20.62 22.25
CA LYS A 330 9.02 -21.12 23.56
C LYS A 330 7.65 -20.55 24.00
N HIS A 331 7.36 -19.29 23.69
CA HIS A 331 6.14 -18.63 24.18
C HIS A 331 5.03 -18.56 23.14
N LEU A 332 5.37 -18.69 21.85
CA LEU A 332 4.44 -18.62 20.72
C LEU A 332 4.60 -19.86 19.82
N PRO A 333 4.27 -21.07 20.30
CA PRO A 333 4.52 -22.32 19.56
C PRO A 333 3.61 -22.52 18.33
N GLU A 334 2.46 -21.83 18.30
CA GLU A 334 1.42 -21.95 17.26
C GLU A 334 1.65 -21.06 16.03
N ILE A 335 2.84 -20.45 15.91
CA ILE A 335 3.21 -19.61 14.77
C ILE A 335 3.28 -20.47 13.51
N GLU A 336 2.61 -20.01 12.45
CA GLU A 336 2.61 -20.60 11.11
C GLU A 336 3.61 -19.91 10.18
N VAL A 337 3.83 -18.61 10.38
CA VAL A 337 4.75 -17.80 9.57
C VAL A 337 5.73 -17.06 10.48
N LEU A 338 7.02 -17.39 10.37
CA LEU A 338 8.10 -16.69 11.07
C LEU A 338 8.95 -15.91 10.07
N GLY A 339 9.04 -14.58 10.26
CA GLY A 339 9.90 -13.70 9.48
C GLY A 339 11.02 -13.11 10.33
N LEU A 340 12.27 -13.22 9.88
CA LEU A 340 13.47 -12.76 10.55
C LEU A 340 14.29 -11.91 9.57
N HIS A 341 14.02 -10.62 9.55
CA HIS A 341 14.68 -9.67 8.68
C HIS A 341 15.79 -8.94 9.43
N VAL A 342 17.03 -9.25 9.08
CA VAL A 342 18.21 -8.62 9.68
C VAL A 342 18.69 -7.50 8.77
N GLN A 343 18.79 -6.29 9.30
CA GLN A 343 19.39 -5.13 8.63
C GLN A 343 20.91 -5.21 8.84
N ALA A 344 21.67 -5.24 7.75
CA ALA A 344 23.09 -5.58 7.68
C ALA A 344 24.01 -5.11 8.85
N PRO A 345 24.73 -6.01 9.54
CA PRO A 345 25.91 -5.64 10.32
C PRO A 345 27.14 -5.43 9.43
N SER A 346 28.14 -4.73 9.96
CA SER A 346 29.40 -4.34 9.29
C SER A 346 30.25 -5.50 8.74
N ASP A 347 29.97 -6.74 9.16
CA ASP A 347 30.49 -7.98 8.58
C ASP A 347 29.31 -8.95 8.35
N PRO A 348 28.77 -8.99 7.12
CA PRO A 348 27.54 -9.72 6.82
C PRO A 348 27.74 -11.25 6.86
N HIS A 349 28.93 -11.78 6.62
CA HIS A 349 29.14 -13.22 6.42
C HIS A 349 29.01 -14.04 7.70
N ILE A 350 29.56 -13.53 8.81
CA ILE A 350 29.65 -14.28 10.07
C ILE A 350 28.30 -14.30 10.81
N SER A 351 27.47 -13.27 10.65
CA SER A 351 26.23 -13.14 11.42
C SER A 351 25.11 -14.07 10.90
N TYR A 352 25.00 -14.27 9.58
CA TYR A 352 23.90 -15.06 9.00
C TYR A 352 24.12 -16.56 9.10
N VAL A 353 25.34 -17.05 8.84
CA VAL A 353 25.64 -18.49 8.89
C VAL A 353 25.36 -19.06 10.28
N ASN A 354 25.82 -18.36 11.32
CA ASN A 354 25.56 -18.75 12.72
C ASN A 354 24.07 -18.75 13.07
N LEU A 355 23.29 -17.83 12.50
CA LEU A 355 21.84 -17.78 12.69
C LEU A 355 21.17 -19.00 12.05
N LEU A 356 21.47 -19.27 10.78
CA LEU A 356 20.87 -20.35 10.01
C LEU A 356 21.20 -21.74 10.61
N ASP A 357 22.45 -21.96 11.02
CA ASP A 357 22.85 -23.22 11.68
C ASP A 357 22.11 -23.46 12.99
N SER A 358 21.73 -22.38 13.69
CA SER A 358 20.97 -22.45 14.94
C SER A 358 19.46 -22.71 14.76
N MET A 359 18.92 -22.65 13.53
CA MET A 359 17.48 -22.77 13.29
C MET A 359 16.93 -24.18 13.44
N ALA A 360 17.73 -25.23 13.21
CA ALA A 360 17.25 -26.61 13.24
C ALA A 360 16.51 -27.00 14.54
N PRO A 361 17.06 -26.76 15.76
CA PRO A 361 16.35 -27.04 17.01
C PRO A 361 15.09 -26.17 17.18
N ILE A 362 15.10 -24.95 16.65
CA ILE A 362 13.99 -24.00 16.78
C ILE A 362 12.82 -24.42 15.90
N ILE A 363 13.08 -24.86 14.67
CA ILE A 363 12.06 -25.41 13.77
C ILE A 363 11.38 -26.62 14.42
N ALA A 364 12.13 -27.46 15.13
CA ALA A 364 11.56 -28.57 15.90
C ALA A 364 10.68 -28.12 17.09
N MET A 365 10.89 -26.90 17.62
CA MET A 365 10.06 -26.30 18.67
C MET A 365 8.77 -25.66 18.13
N LEU A 366 8.66 -25.43 16.83
CA LEU A 366 7.52 -24.77 16.20
C LEU A 366 6.70 -25.76 15.36
N PRO A 367 5.78 -26.52 15.98
CA PRO A 367 5.05 -27.60 15.32
C PRO A 367 4.09 -27.13 14.22
N CYS A 368 3.77 -25.83 14.16
CA CYS A 368 2.85 -25.23 13.19
C CYS A 368 3.55 -24.41 12.09
N LEU A 369 4.89 -24.29 12.12
CA LEU A 369 5.63 -23.46 11.17
C LEU A 369 5.54 -24.00 9.74
N GLU A 370 4.77 -23.30 8.91
CA GLU A 370 4.60 -23.57 7.48
C GLU A 370 5.58 -22.75 6.64
N LYS A 371 5.83 -21.49 7.04
CA LYS A 371 6.62 -20.54 6.26
C LYS A 371 7.70 -19.88 7.11
N LEU A 372 8.94 -19.94 6.62
CA LEU A 372 10.08 -19.30 7.25
C LEU A 372 10.72 -18.30 6.27
N ASP A 373 10.81 -17.04 6.67
CA ASP A 373 11.49 -15.99 5.90
C ASP A 373 12.67 -15.48 6.72
N VAL A 374 13.90 -15.66 6.22
CA VAL A 374 15.14 -15.21 6.88
C VAL A 374 15.87 -14.18 6.00
N CYS A 375 15.14 -13.41 5.20
CA CYS A 375 15.72 -12.49 4.23
C CYS A 375 16.35 -11.25 4.88
N GLY A 376 17.57 -10.87 4.45
CA GLY A 376 18.13 -9.53 4.70
C GLY A 376 17.39 -8.46 3.90
N THR A 377 17.40 -7.21 4.32
CA THR A 377 16.63 -6.12 3.67
C THR A 377 17.20 -5.65 2.33
N ASP A 378 18.42 -6.03 1.99
CA ASP A 378 19.10 -5.62 0.76
C ASP A 378 19.45 -6.85 -0.08
N GLU A 379 19.13 -6.82 -1.38
CA GLU A 379 19.51 -7.87 -2.33
C GLU A 379 21.04 -7.92 -2.44
N TYR A 380 21.64 -8.91 -1.77
CA TYR A 380 23.09 -9.08 -1.73
C TYR A 380 23.62 -9.75 -3.00
N GLU A 381 24.30 -8.98 -3.85
CA GLU A 381 25.20 -9.53 -4.88
C GLU A 381 26.59 -9.75 -4.25
N HIS A 382 27.05 -11.00 -4.16
CA HIS A 382 28.39 -11.34 -3.66
C HIS A 382 29.10 -12.35 -4.57
N GLU A 383 30.43 -12.27 -4.62
CA GLU A 383 31.32 -13.23 -5.31
C GLU A 383 31.19 -14.69 -4.83
N LEU A 384 30.52 -14.93 -3.70
CA LEU A 384 30.36 -16.26 -3.06
C LEU A 384 28.90 -16.73 -3.03
N TRP A 385 28.01 -16.07 -3.78
CA TRP A 385 26.57 -16.37 -3.79
C TRP A 385 26.27 -17.86 -4.07
N LEU A 386 27.03 -18.48 -4.97
CA LEU A 386 26.87 -19.89 -5.34
C LEU A 386 27.20 -20.86 -4.18
N GLU A 387 28.20 -20.52 -3.36
CA GLU A 387 28.57 -21.31 -2.17
C GLU A 387 27.48 -21.22 -1.11
N HIS A 388 26.95 -20.02 -0.87
CA HIS A 388 25.84 -19.80 0.06
C HIS A 388 24.56 -20.52 -0.38
N LEU A 389 24.21 -20.45 -1.67
CA LEU A 389 23.06 -21.19 -2.21
C LEU A 389 23.19 -22.70 -1.96
N THR A 390 24.41 -23.25 -2.12
CA THR A 390 24.68 -24.67 -1.86
C THR A 390 24.51 -25.01 -0.38
N GLN A 391 24.97 -24.14 0.52
CA GLN A 391 24.79 -24.32 1.96
C GLN A 391 23.30 -24.25 2.37
N GLU A 392 22.54 -23.30 1.82
CA GLU A 392 21.10 -23.16 2.05
C GLU A 392 20.32 -24.40 1.59
N GLN A 393 20.70 -24.99 0.45
CA GLN A 393 20.13 -26.25 -0.02
C GLN A 393 20.37 -27.41 0.98
N GLN A 394 21.55 -27.48 1.61
CA GLN A 394 21.83 -28.49 2.64
C GLN A 394 20.99 -28.26 3.90
N LEU A 395 20.79 -27.00 4.29
CA LEU A 395 19.92 -26.63 5.41
C LEU A 395 18.46 -27.03 5.16
N LEU A 396 17.92 -26.86 3.95
CA LEU A 396 16.57 -27.31 3.61
C LEU A 396 16.36 -28.80 3.86
N GLN A 397 17.34 -29.64 3.50
CA GLN A 397 17.27 -31.08 3.75
C GLN A 397 17.27 -31.38 5.26
N THR A 398 18.09 -30.66 6.02
CA THR A 398 18.15 -30.79 7.49
C THR A 398 16.81 -30.38 8.11
N TRP A 399 16.27 -29.21 7.75
CA TRP A 399 15.02 -28.68 8.31
C TRP A 399 13.80 -29.51 7.91
N SER A 400 13.83 -30.15 6.74
CA SER A 400 12.80 -31.08 6.28
C SER A 400 12.65 -32.32 7.15
N SER A 401 13.73 -32.72 7.83
CA SER A 401 13.71 -33.83 8.78
C SER A 401 13.14 -33.41 10.14
N MET A 402 13.21 -32.12 10.47
CA MET A 402 12.71 -31.54 11.71
C MET A 402 11.23 -31.15 11.64
N SER A 403 10.75 -30.74 10.46
CA SER A 403 9.35 -30.38 10.22
C SER A 403 8.80 -31.00 8.94
N ASN A 404 7.64 -31.64 9.05
CA ASN A 404 6.90 -32.20 7.92
C ASN A 404 5.95 -31.19 7.25
N ILE A 405 5.66 -30.07 7.90
CA ILE A 405 4.73 -29.03 7.42
C ILE A 405 5.43 -27.83 6.79
N LEU A 406 6.73 -27.62 7.09
CA LEU A 406 7.49 -26.51 6.53
C LEU A 406 7.50 -26.65 5.00
N SER A 407 6.83 -25.70 4.34
CA SER A 407 6.53 -25.73 2.92
C SER A 407 7.07 -24.54 2.14
N TYR A 408 7.47 -23.46 2.83
CA TYR A 408 8.08 -22.31 2.21
C TYR A 408 9.27 -21.82 3.03
N VAL A 409 10.39 -21.57 2.36
CA VAL A 409 11.58 -20.96 2.95
C VAL A 409 12.12 -19.88 2.03
N ARG A 410 12.36 -18.69 2.56
CA ARG A 410 13.14 -17.63 1.90
C ARG A 410 14.43 -17.39 2.66
N PHE A 411 15.54 -17.42 1.95
CA PHE A 411 16.87 -17.27 2.52
C PHE A 411 17.48 -15.87 2.30
N PRO A 412 18.56 -15.52 3.03
CA PRO A 412 19.28 -14.26 2.86
C PRO A 412 19.81 -14.01 1.44
N THR A 413 20.15 -15.05 0.68
CA THR A 413 20.56 -14.94 -0.74
C THR A 413 19.45 -14.40 -1.66
N GLY A 414 18.23 -14.25 -1.15
CA GLY A 414 17.03 -13.99 -1.92
C GLY A 414 16.42 -15.26 -2.52
N ALA A 415 17.04 -16.44 -2.32
CA ALA A 415 16.52 -17.70 -2.80
C ALA A 415 15.20 -18.07 -2.10
N GLU A 416 14.18 -18.33 -2.90
CA GLU A 416 12.87 -18.78 -2.44
C GLU A 416 12.66 -20.26 -2.81
N TRP A 417 12.18 -21.04 -1.85
CA TRP A 417 11.99 -22.47 -2.01
C TRP A 417 10.59 -22.87 -1.55
N LEU A 418 9.92 -23.67 -2.37
CA LEU A 418 8.66 -24.34 -2.04
C LEU A 418 8.86 -25.84 -1.90
N ARG A 419 8.18 -26.44 -0.93
CA ARG A 419 8.15 -27.89 -0.76
C ARG A 419 6.81 -28.44 -1.23
N HIS A 420 6.83 -29.24 -2.29
CA HIS A 420 5.66 -29.97 -2.77
C HIS A 420 5.96 -31.47 -2.82
N ASN A 421 5.07 -32.29 -2.25
CA ASN A 421 5.23 -33.75 -2.19
C ASN A 421 6.57 -34.21 -1.57
N GLY A 422 7.09 -33.44 -0.60
CA GLY A 422 8.35 -33.75 0.08
C GLY A 422 9.62 -33.27 -0.61
N ALA A 423 9.53 -32.78 -1.85
CA ALA A 423 10.67 -32.25 -2.61
C ALA A 423 10.67 -30.71 -2.61
N TRP A 424 11.85 -30.11 -2.49
CA TRP A 424 12.03 -28.67 -2.61
C TRP A 424 12.24 -28.25 -4.07
N THR A 425 11.55 -27.19 -4.46
CA THR A 425 11.64 -26.54 -5.77
C THR A 425 11.97 -25.07 -5.58
N TYR A 426 12.94 -24.60 -6.33
CA TYR A 426 13.34 -23.20 -6.34
C TYR A 426 12.29 -22.34 -7.08
N ILE A 427 11.92 -21.18 -6.54
CA ILE A 427 11.07 -20.18 -7.19
C ILE A 427 11.94 -19.00 -7.62
N HIS A 428 12.03 -18.72 -8.92
CA HIS A 428 12.71 -17.52 -9.40
C HIS A 428 11.77 -16.32 -9.48
N THR A 429 12.15 -15.23 -8.80
CA THR A 429 11.85 -13.85 -9.24
C THR A 429 12.93 -12.86 -8.78
N THR A 430 14.08 -12.86 -9.44
CA THR A 430 14.88 -11.64 -9.65
C THR A 430 15.52 -11.72 -11.04
N SER A 431 15.46 -10.62 -11.78
CA SER A 431 15.72 -10.47 -13.22
C SER A 431 17.16 -10.71 -13.70
N ASN A 432 18.04 -11.31 -12.88
CA ASN A 432 19.47 -11.47 -13.19
C ASN A 432 19.90 -12.91 -13.57
N LEU A 433 18.98 -13.87 -13.68
CA LEU A 433 19.32 -15.28 -13.97
C LEU A 433 19.29 -15.73 -15.43
N ASP A 434 19.09 -14.82 -16.38
CA ASP A 434 19.34 -15.14 -17.80
C ASP A 434 20.84 -15.33 -18.13
N LYS A 435 21.74 -15.43 -17.13
CA LYS A 435 23.20 -15.52 -17.33
C LYS A 435 23.90 -16.72 -16.70
N VAL A 436 23.20 -17.61 -15.99
CA VAL A 436 23.86 -18.81 -15.45
C VAL A 436 22.99 -20.01 -15.78
N GLU A 437 23.32 -20.64 -16.92
CA GLU A 437 22.85 -22.00 -17.24
C GLU A 437 23.32 -22.95 -16.13
N LEU A 438 22.37 -23.60 -15.47
CA LEU A 438 22.55 -24.69 -14.49
C LEU A 438 23.01 -25.98 -15.17
#